data_AF-A0A364NX52-F1
#
_entry.id   AF-A0A364NX52-F1
#
_cell.length_a   1.000
_cell.length_b   1.000
_cell.length_c   1.000
_cell.angle_alpha   90.00
_cell.angle_beta   90.00
_cell.angle_gamma   90.00
#
_symmetry.space_group_name_H-M   'P 1'
#
loop_
_entity.id
_entity.type
_entity.pdbx_description
1 polymer ?
#
loop_
_entity_poly.entity_id
_entity_poly.type
_entity_poly.pdbx_seq_one_letter_code
_entity_poly.pdbx_strand_id
1 'polypeptide(L)'
;MTTAVDNSAANAASAANSASTSKSTTAKATLGTNFNTFLNMLTTQLKHQDPLSPMDSTQFTNQLVQFSSVEQQINANSNLEKLIKLQTASQTAQAISYVGQTVEVAGSTLPLQNSSGASFSYTLPSNASSCEVQIKDSTGNIVYKSNAETSAGRHELTWDGTDTNGTTQKGGLYTINVVAKGSDGAALAVSTTVTGSVTKLSNDATNGATLELGAGTDGAKVSVTPDQVLAVTADTSLVNAQLTAANAQYQAALAQYNALKAAEASNNSSSSSTTTGQ
;
A
#
# COMPACT_ATOMS: atom_id res chain seq x y z
N MET A 1 21.35 22.91 21.39
CA MET A 1 19.94 22.77 20.97
C MET A 1 19.77 21.34 20.49
N THR A 2 19.29 20.46 21.38
CA THR A 2 18.99 19.06 21.07
C THR A 2 17.59 19.01 20.48
N THR A 3 17.47 18.54 19.24
CA THR A 3 16.20 18.35 18.53
C THR A 3 15.46 17.16 19.11
N ALA A 4 14.25 17.39 19.61
CA ALA A 4 13.31 16.34 19.98
C ALA A 4 12.87 15.61 18.71
N VAL A 5 13.16 14.31 18.64
CA VAL A 5 12.64 13.44 17.59
C VAL A 5 11.16 13.23 17.89
N ASP A 6 10.32 13.68 16.96
CA ASP A 6 8.87 13.62 17.03
C ASP A 6 8.39 12.15 17.14
N ASN A 7 7.76 11.84 18.27
CA ASN A 7 7.21 10.54 18.63
C ASN A 7 5.82 10.29 17.98
N SER A 8 5.44 11.08 16.97
CA SER A 8 4.18 10.97 16.24
C SER A 8 4.03 9.65 15.46
N ALA A 9 5.14 9.06 14.99
CA ALA A 9 5.13 7.75 14.33
C ALA A 9 4.75 6.59 15.27
N ALA A 10 5.13 6.68 16.56
CA ALA A 10 4.79 5.67 17.57
C ALA A 10 3.33 5.81 18.06
N ASN A 11 2.78 7.03 18.01
CA ASN A 11 1.41 7.27 18.45
C ASN A 11 0.36 6.87 17.40
N ALA A 12 0.72 6.85 16.11
CA ALA A 12 -0.15 6.36 15.03
C ALA A 12 -0.38 4.83 15.07
N ALA A 13 0.55 4.07 15.67
CA ALA A 13 0.38 2.62 15.89
C ALA A 13 -0.58 2.30 17.06
N SER A 14 -0.85 3.28 17.93
CA SER A 14 -1.61 3.07 19.18
C SER A 14 -3.10 3.39 19.07
N ALA A 15 -3.56 4.03 17.98
CA ALA A 15 -4.96 4.44 17.79
C ALA A 15 -5.84 3.38 17.08
N ALA A 16 -5.28 2.25 16.65
CA ALA A 16 -6.01 1.18 15.95
C ALA A 16 -6.48 0.03 16.88
N ASN A 17 -6.28 0.12 18.19
CA ASN A 17 -6.71 -0.92 19.14
C ASN A 17 -8.12 -0.68 19.71
N SER A 18 -9.06 -0.25 18.86
CA SER A 18 -10.47 -0.51 19.15
C SER A 18 -10.69 -2.00 18.92
N ALA A 19 -10.57 -2.78 20.00
CA ALA A 19 -10.84 -4.20 20.01
C ALA A 19 -12.29 -4.43 19.55
N SER A 20 -12.48 -4.67 18.26
CA SER A 20 -13.71 -5.27 17.76
C SER A 20 -13.76 -6.69 18.32
N THR A 21 -14.49 -6.87 19.41
CA THR A 21 -14.77 -8.18 19.99
C THR A 21 -15.38 -9.05 18.89
N SER A 22 -14.80 -10.22 18.62
CA SER A 22 -15.26 -11.08 17.53
C SER A 22 -16.71 -11.53 17.79
N LYS A 23 -17.52 -11.62 16.73
CA LYS A 23 -18.93 -12.02 16.83
C LYS A 23 -19.05 -13.44 17.42
N SER A 24 -18.12 -14.33 17.08
CA SER A 24 -17.99 -15.65 17.69
C SER A 24 -17.72 -15.60 19.20
N THR A 25 -16.83 -14.73 19.68
CA THR A 25 -16.59 -14.58 21.13
C THR A 25 -17.83 -14.12 21.89
N THR A 26 -18.58 -13.17 21.35
CA THR A 26 -19.85 -12.71 21.96
C THR A 26 -20.89 -13.82 21.97
N ALA A 27 -21.08 -14.51 20.83
CA ALA A 27 -22.02 -15.62 20.72
C ALA A 27 -21.69 -16.76 21.70
N LYS A 28 -20.39 -17.09 21.86
CA LYS A 28 -19.93 -18.11 22.82
C LYS A 28 -20.23 -17.71 24.26
N ALA A 29 -20.00 -16.44 24.63
CA ALA A 29 -20.31 -15.92 25.95
C ALA A 29 -21.82 -16.00 26.25
N THR A 30 -22.67 -15.57 25.31
CA THR A 30 -24.13 -15.68 25.43
C THR A 30 -24.59 -17.14 25.56
N LEU A 31 -24.04 -18.05 24.76
CA LEU A 31 -24.37 -19.48 24.85
C LEU A 31 -24.01 -20.06 26.22
N GLY A 32 -22.83 -19.73 26.76
CA GLY A 32 -22.40 -20.15 28.10
C GLY A 32 -23.31 -19.63 29.22
N THR A 33 -23.75 -18.38 29.14
CA THR A 33 -24.73 -17.82 30.09
C THR A 33 -26.06 -18.58 30.01
N ASN A 34 -26.59 -18.79 28.80
CA ASN A 34 -27.84 -19.52 28.60
C ASN A 34 -27.76 -20.97 29.09
N PHE A 35 -26.63 -21.62 28.89
CA PHE A 35 -26.39 -22.98 29.39
C PHE A 35 -26.36 -23.04 30.91
N ASN A 36 -25.70 -22.08 31.57
CA ASN A 36 -25.71 -21.99 33.04
C ASN A 36 -27.11 -21.72 33.60
N THR A 37 -27.89 -20.85 32.96
CA THR A 37 -29.29 -20.62 33.33
C THR A 37 -30.12 -21.89 33.17
N PHE A 38 -29.91 -22.65 32.09
CA PHE A 38 -30.53 -23.95 31.88
C PHE A 38 -30.16 -24.95 32.98
N LEU A 39 -28.88 -25.12 33.30
CA LEU A 39 -28.42 -26.03 34.36
C LEU A 39 -28.97 -25.64 35.74
N ASN A 40 -29.06 -24.34 36.04
CA ASN A 40 -29.64 -23.86 37.29
C ASN A 40 -31.14 -24.18 37.36
N MET A 41 -31.89 -23.89 36.30
CA MET A 41 -33.32 -24.23 36.20
C MET A 41 -33.55 -25.74 36.33
N LEU A 42 -32.73 -26.55 35.65
CA LEU A 42 -32.76 -28.00 35.72
C LEU A 42 -32.51 -28.50 37.15
N THR A 43 -31.49 -27.94 37.82
CA THR A 43 -31.15 -28.31 39.20
C THR A 43 -32.27 -27.95 40.17
N THR A 44 -32.89 -26.78 39.99
CA THR A 44 -34.06 -26.36 40.79
C THR A 44 -35.25 -27.29 40.56
N GLN A 45 -35.55 -27.65 39.31
CA GLN A 45 -36.65 -28.57 38.98
C GLN A 45 -36.41 -29.96 39.58
N LEU A 46 -35.18 -30.50 39.49
CA LEU A 46 -34.81 -31.77 40.12
C LEU A 46 -34.93 -31.76 41.65
N LYS A 47 -34.58 -30.64 42.31
CA LYS A 47 -34.72 -30.49 43.77
C LYS A 47 -36.17 -30.40 44.25
N HIS A 48 -37.10 -30.05 43.36
CA HIS A 48 -38.52 -29.83 43.69
C HIS A 48 -39.47 -30.75 42.92
N GLN A 49 -39.01 -31.92 42.43
CA GLN A 49 -39.90 -32.86 41.74
C GLN A 49 -40.92 -33.51 42.68
N ASP A 50 -42.12 -33.71 42.17
CA ASP A 50 -43.15 -34.55 42.77
C ASP A 50 -42.88 -36.03 42.39
N PRO A 51 -42.70 -36.94 43.36
CA PRO A 51 -42.46 -38.36 43.10
C PRO A 51 -43.58 -39.07 42.33
N LEU A 52 -44.77 -38.49 42.21
CA LEU A 52 -45.89 -39.04 41.44
C LEU A 52 -45.93 -38.59 39.97
N SER A 53 -45.03 -37.72 39.52
CA SER A 53 -44.95 -37.26 38.11
C SER A 53 -43.50 -36.93 37.71
N PRO A 54 -42.67 -37.97 37.46
CA PRO A 54 -41.28 -37.75 37.07
C PRO A 54 -41.19 -37.02 35.74
N MET A 55 -40.28 -36.05 35.67
CA MET A 55 -40.08 -35.26 34.46
C MET A 55 -39.45 -36.07 33.32
N ASP A 56 -39.81 -35.76 32.07
CA ASP A 56 -39.34 -36.49 30.89
C ASP A 56 -37.87 -36.18 30.56
N SER A 57 -37.01 -37.17 30.78
CA SER A 57 -35.56 -37.10 30.50
C SER A 57 -35.21 -36.81 29.03
N THR A 58 -36.09 -37.16 28.09
CA THR A 58 -35.82 -37.05 26.64
C THR A 58 -35.77 -35.60 26.17
N GLN A 59 -36.59 -34.71 26.75
CA GLN A 59 -36.59 -33.30 26.38
C GLN A 59 -35.27 -32.61 26.75
N PHE A 60 -34.66 -32.99 27.87
CA PHE A 60 -33.36 -32.48 28.30
C PHE A 60 -32.23 -32.95 27.40
N THR A 61 -32.22 -34.23 27.04
CA THR A 61 -31.23 -34.77 26.11
C THR A 61 -31.31 -34.05 24.76
N ASN A 62 -32.53 -33.78 24.26
CA ASN A 62 -32.73 -33.02 23.03
C ASN A 62 -32.21 -31.58 23.15
N GLN A 63 -32.40 -30.91 24.29
CA GLN A 63 -31.90 -29.56 24.51
C GLN A 63 -30.36 -29.53 24.61
N LEU A 64 -29.75 -30.50 25.28
CA LEU A 64 -28.29 -30.66 25.35
C LEU A 64 -27.66 -30.89 23.98
N VAL A 65 -28.29 -31.72 23.13
CA VAL A 65 -27.85 -31.93 21.74
C VAL A 65 -27.93 -30.64 20.94
N GLN A 66 -29.00 -29.84 21.10
CA GLN A 66 -29.12 -28.53 20.46
C GLN A 66 -28.01 -27.57 20.92
N PHE A 67 -27.72 -27.49 22.22
CA PHE A 67 -26.61 -26.68 22.73
C PHE A 67 -25.27 -27.10 22.13
N SER A 68 -24.99 -28.41 22.05
CA SER A 68 -23.76 -28.93 21.44
C SER A 68 -23.67 -28.58 19.95
N SER A 69 -24.78 -28.66 19.21
CA SER A 69 -24.83 -28.27 17.80
C SER A 69 -24.57 -26.77 17.61
N VAL A 70 -25.17 -25.91 18.44
CA VAL A 70 -24.93 -24.46 18.38
C VAL A 70 -23.49 -24.12 18.77
N GLU A 71 -22.94 -24.79 19.78
CA GLU A 71 -21.53 -24.63 20.17
C GLU A 71 -20.59 -25.02 19.03
N GLN A 72 -20.84 -26.14 18.35
CA GLN A 72 -20.07 -26.54 17.16
C GLN A 72 -20.16 -25.48 16.05
N GLN A 73 -21.35 -24.92 15.80
CA GLN A 73 -21.51 -23.85 14.82
C GLN A 73 -20.75 -22.58 15.22
N ILE A 74 -20.77 -22.20 16.50
CA ILE A 74 -19.98 -21.07 17.02
C ILE A 74 -18.47 -21.32 16.86
N ASN A 75 -18.01 -22.54 17.12
CA ASN A 75 -16.61 -22.94 16.95
C ASN A 75 -16.21 -22.92 15.47
N ALA A 76 -17.07 -23.40 14.56
CA ALA A 76 -16.85 -23.32 13.12
C ALA A 76 -16.72 -21.85 12.67
N ASN A 77 -17.64 -20.98 13.10
CA ASN A 77 -17.57 -19.55 12.83
C ASN A 77 -16.30 -18.91 13.42
N SER A 78 -15.86 -19.34 14.61
CA SER A 78 -14.59 -18.89 15.21
C SER A 78 -13.39 -19.23 14.34
N ASN A 79 -13.37 -20.44 13.78
CA ASN A 79 -12.29 -20.88 12.90
C ASN A 79 -12.31 -20.12 11.57
N LEU A 80 -13.49 -19.83 11.01
CA LEU A 80 -13.62 -18.98 9.83
C LEU A 80 -13.10 -17.56 10.09
N GLU A 81 -13.45 -16.96 11.22
CA GLU A 81 -12.92 -15.64 11.62
C GLU A 81 -11.39 -15.66 11.76
N LYS A 82 -10.80 -16.73 12.31
CA LYS A 82 -9.33 -16.90 12.40
C LYS A 82 -8.69 -17.01 11.01
N LEU A 83 -9.29 -17.77 10.10
CA LEU A 83 -8.79 -17.91 8.72
C LEU A 83 -8.81 -16.57 7.99
N ILE A 84 -9.89 -15.79 8.13
CA ILE A 84 -9.98 -14.45 7.56
C ILE A 84 -8.88 -13.55 8.14
N LYS A 85 -8.67 -13.56 9.46
CA LYS A 85 -7.58 -12.78 10.09
C LYS A 85 -6.20 -13.18 9.57
N LEU A 86 -5.94 -14.47 9.36
CA LEU A 86 -4.68 -14.95 8.80
C LEU A 86 -4.50 -14.48 7.34
N GLN A 87 -5.56 -14.53 6.55
CA GLN A 87 -5.56 -14.04 5.17
C GLN A 87 -5.30 -12.53 5.12
N THR A 88 -5.96 -11.74 5.98
CA THR A 88 -5.72 -10.30 6.09
C THR A 88 -4.28 -10.01 6.52
N ALA A 89 -3.75 -10.72 7.52
CA ALA A 89 -2.36 -10.56 7.95
C ALA A 89 -1.36 -10.88 6.83
N SER A 90 -1.65 -11.91 6.02
CA SER A 90 -0.83 -12.25 4.85
C SER A 90 -0.87 -11.14 3.78
N GLN A 91 -2.05 -10.59 3.49
CA GLN A 91 -2.19 -9.44 2.57
C GLN A 91 -1.47 -8.20 3.11
N THR A 92 -1.59 -7.89 4.41
CA THR A 92 -0.84 -6.80 5.04
C THR A 92 0.67 -7.02 4.93
N ALA A 93 1.16 -8.24 5.15
CA ALA A 93 2.59 -8.54 5.04
C ALA A 93 3.12 -8.32 3.62
N GLN A 94 2.35 -8.68 2.60
CA GLN A 94 2.67 -8.37 1.20
C GLN A 94 2.63 -6.86 0.94
N ALA A 95 1.61 -6.19 1.49
CA ALA A 95 1.38 -4.76 1.32
C ALA A 95 2.49 -3.88 1.94
N ILE A 96 3.14 -4.33 3.02
CA ILE A 96 4.27 -3.63 3.67
C ILE A 96 5.40 -3.35 2.69
N SER A 97 5.67 -4.26 1.76
CA SER A 97 6.76 -4.11 0.78
C SER A 97 6.56 -2.95 -0.20
N TYR A 98 5.33 -2.45 -0.35
CA TYR A 98 5.01 -1.32 -1.20
C TYR A 98 5.22 0.02 -0.51
N VAL A 99 5.23 0.08 0.83
CA VAL A 99 5.41 1.36 1.55
C VAL A 99 6.78 1.95 1.22
N GLY A 100 6.78 3.21 0.78
CA GLY A 100 7.97 3.92 0.29
C GLY A 100 8.28 3.68 -1.19
N GLN A 101 7.63 2.72 -1.85
CA GLN A 101 7.78 2.47 -3.29
C GLN A 101 6.87 3.36 -4.11
N THR A 102 7.27 3.62 -5.36
CA THR A 102 6.38 4.24 -6.36
C THR A 102 5.63 3.15 -7.08
N VAL A 103 4.31 3.22 -7.07
CA VAL A 103 3.43 2.25 -7.71
C VAL A 103 2.60 2.91 -8.80
N GLU A 104 2.26 2.14 -9.83
CA GLU A 104 1.33 2.54 -10.88
C GLU A 104 -0.01 1.85 -10.68
N VAL A 105 -1.09 2.63 -10.73
CA VAL A 105 -2.46 2.14 -10.52
C VAL A 105 -3.38 2.65 -11.62
N ALA A 106 -4.39 1.86 -11.99
CA ALA A 106 -5.42 2.31 -12.91
C ALA A 106 -6.25 3.44 -12.28
N GLY A 107 -6.56 4.47 -13.06
CA GLY A 107 -7.41 5.56 -12.60
C GLY A 107 -6.99 6.92 -13.15
N SER A 108 -7.79 7.92 -12.84
CA SER A 108 -7.60 9.31 -13.29
C SER A 108 -7.30 10.28 -12.13
N THR A 109 -7.25 9.79 -10.89
CA THR A 109 -6.99 10.62 -9.71
C THR A 109 -5.49 10.74 -9.50
N LEU A 110 -4.94 11.93 -9.77
CA LEU A 110 -3.52 12.23 -9.72
C LEU A 110 -3.16 12.88 -8.37
N PRO A 111 -2.38 12.22 -7.51
CA PRO A 111 -1.87 12.83 -6.29
C PRO A 111 -0.68 13.74 -6.61
N LEU A 112 -0.80 15.05 -6.32
CA LEU A 112 0.32 15.98 -6.36
C LEU A 112 0.95 16.09 -4.96
N GLN A 113 2.16 15.56 -4.80
CA GLN A 113 2.89 15.56 -3.53
C GLN A 113 3.89 16.71 -3.47
N ASN A 114 3.80 17.56 -2.44
CA ASN A 114 4.76 18.64 -2.15
C ASN A 114 5.08 19.55 -3.36
N SER A 115 4.13 19.69 -4.29
CA SER A 115 4.30 20.45 -5.54
C SER A 115 5.52 20.01 -6.37
N SER A 116 5.95 18.75 -6.24
CA SER A 116 7.18 18.22 -6.87
C SER A 116 6.93 17.48 -8.20
N GLY A 117 5.84 17.84 -8.88
CA GLY A 117 5.35 17.17 -10.08
C GLY A 117 4.61 15.85 -9.79
N ALA A 118 3.83 15.40 -10.77
CA ALA A 118 3.04 14.18 -10.71
C ALA A 118 2.99 13.51 -12.08
N SER A 119 3.22 12.20 -12.13
CA SER A 119 3.33 11.44 -13.38
C SER A 119 2.16 10.48 -13.57
N PHE A 120 1.71 10.37 -14.82
CA PHE A 120 0.62 9.49 -15.23
C PHE A 120 0.83 9.02 -16.67
N SER A 121 0.09 8.00 -17.07
CA SER A 121 0.05 7.57 -18.46
C SER A 121 -1.38 7.53 -18.98
N TYR A 122 -1.52 7.67 -20.30
CA TYR A 122 -2.78 7.43 -21.00
C TYR A 122 -2.52 6.51 -22.17
N THR A 123 -3.50 5.66 -22.50
CA THR A 123 -3.40 4.71 -23.61
C THR A 123 -4.51 4.98 -24.62
N LEU A 124 -4.09 5.23 -25.86
CA LEU A 124 -4.98 5.40 -27.00
C LEU A 124 -5.18 4.06 -27.71
N PRO A 125 -6.43 3.61 -27.94
CA PRO A 125 -6.71 2.32 -28.60
C PRO A 125 -6.38 2.34 -30.10
N SER A 126 -6.33 3.53 -30.70
CA SER A 126 -6.01 3.78 -32.11
C SER A 126 -5.43 5.19 -32.26
N ASN A 127 -4.89 5.51 -33.43
CA ASN A 127 -4.44 6.87 -33.72
C ASN A 127 -5.60 7.87 -33.59
N ALA A 128 -5.34 8.99 -32.94
CA ALA A 128 -6.25 10.12 -32.79
C ALA A 128 -5.96 11.19 -33.85
N SER A 129 -6.98 11.94 -34.28
CA SER A 129 -6.83 13.18 -35.04
C SER A 129 -6.47 14.37 -34.15
N SER A 130 -6.90 14.33 -32.88
CA SER A 130 -6.57 15.32 -31.85
C SER A 130 -6.56 14.65 -30.48
N CYS A 131 -5.63 15.05 -29.61
CA CYS A 131 -5.56 14.62 -28.22
C CYS A 131 -5.22 15.83 -27.34
N GLU A 132 -6.02 16.07 -26.30
CA GLU A 132 -5.78 17.10 -25.28
C GLU A 132 -5.84 16.44 -23.91
N VAL A 133 -4.83 16.73 -23.09
CA VAL A 133 -4.80 16.36 -21.68
C VAL A 133 -5.21 17.56 -20.86
N GLN A 134 -6.12 17.34 -19.92
CA GLN A 134 -6.59 18.33 -18.96
C GLN A 134 -6.39 17.80 -17.55
N ILE A 135 -5.94 18.67 -16.65
CA ILE A 135 -5.85 18.39 -15.21
C ILE A 135 -6.81 19.33 -14.51
N LYS A 136 -7.70 18.75 -13.71
CA LYS A 136 -8.76 19.45 -12.99
C LYS A 136 -8.52 19.42 -11.50
N ASP A 137 -8.85 20.52 -10.82
CA ASP A 137 -8.86 20.57 -9.36
C ASP A 137 -10.09 19.85 -8.77
N SER A 138 -10.20 19.84 -7.43
CA SER A 138 -11.31 19.22 -6.70
C SER A 138 -12.68 19.85 -6.96
N THR A 139 -12.73 21.07 -7.51
CA THR A 139 -13.95 21.76 -7.90
C THR A 139 -14.32 21.54 -9.38
N GLY A 140 -13.48 20.82 -10.12
CA GLY A 140 -13.68 20.51 -11.53
C GLY A 140 -13.13 21.57 -12.50
N ASN A 141 -12.46 22.61 -12.01
CA ASN A 141 -11.86 23.63 -12.85
C ASN A 141 -10.60 23.09 -13.51
N ILE A 142 -10.38 23.42 -14.79
CA ILE A 142 -9.17 23.05 -15.51
C ILE A 142 -8.04 23.98 -15.06
N VAL A 143 -7.04 23.43 -14.37
CA VAL A 143 -5.85 24.17 -13.93
C VAL A 143 -4.72 24.06 -14.97
N TYR A 144 -4.62 22.92 -15.64
CA TYR A 144 -3.62 22.69 -16.67
C TYR A 144 -4.24 22.02 -17.88
N LYS A 145 -3.79 22.44 -19.07
CA LYS A 145 -4.16 21.82 -20.34
C LYS A 145 -2.99 21.83 -21.30
N SER A 146 -2.84 20.77 -22.08
CA SER A 146 -1.83 20.69 -23.14
C SER A 146 -2.26 19.75 -24.25
N ASN A 147 -1.76 20.01 -25.46
CA ASN A 147 -1.82 19.04 -26.54
C ASN A 147 -1.02 17.80 -26.16
N ALA A 148 -1.56 16.64 -26.48
CA ALA A 148 -0.96 15.34 -26.20
C ALA A 148 -0.65 14.58 -27.50
N GLU A 149 0.18 13.55 -27.37
CA GLU A 149 0.50 12.62 -28.44
C GLU A 149 -0.77 11.94 -28.98
N THR A 150 -0.77 11.69 -30.29
CA THR A 150 -1.95 11.20 -31.02
C THR A 150 -1.76 9.80 -31.60
N SER A 151 -0.57 9.21 -31.51
CA SER A 151 -0.34 7.84 -31.97
C SER A 151 -1.01 6.83 -31.05
N ALA A 152 -1.42 5.68 -31.58
CA ALA A 152 -1.94 4.57 -30.79
C ALA A 152 -0.89 4.06 -29.79
N GLY A 153 -1.35 3.55 -28.65
CA GLY A 153 -0.49 2.99 -27.61
C GLY A 153 -0.42 3.86 -26.35
N ARG A 154 0.51 3.50 -25.47
CA ARG A 154 0.70 4.12 -24.16
C ARG A 154 1.64 5.32 -24.27
N HIS A 155 1.25 6.41 -23.64
CA HIS A 155 1.99 7.66 -23.55
C HIS A 155 2.13 8.08 -22.10
N GLU A 156 3.34 8.45 -21.69
CA GLU A 156 3.64 8.92 -20.34
C GLU A 156 3.74 10.45 -20.33
N LEU A 157 3.21 11.07 -19.27
CA LEU A 157 3.27 12.51 -19.08
C LEU A 157 3.59 12.82 -17.61
N THR A 158 4.40 13.86 -17.42
CA THR A 158 4.66 14.45 -16.11
C THR A 158 4.09 15.85 -16.09
N TRP A 159 3.18 16.10 -15.15
CA TRP A 159 2.76 17.45 -14.83
C TRP A 159 3.66 18.00 -13.73
N ASP A 160 4.21 19.20 -13.90
CA ASP A 160 5.11 19.84 -12.93
C ASP A 160 4.37 20.43 -11.71
N GLY A 161 3.04 20.37 -11.68
CA GLY A 161 2.24 20.95 -10.61
C GLY A 161 1.97 22.44 -10.79
N THR A 162 2.19 23.02 -11.98
CA THR A 162 1.87 24.42 -12.28
C THR A 162 0.62 24.53 -13.15
N ASP A 163 -0.16 25.60 -12.97
CA ASP A 163 -1.27 25.90 -13.87
C ASP A 163 -0.78 26.46 -15.21
N THR A 164 -1.73 26.71 -16.12
CA THR A 164 -1.44 27.28 -17.45
C THR A 164 -0.81 28.69 -17.38
N ASN A 165 -0.89 29.37 -16.24
CA ASN A 165 -0.30 30.69 -16.00
C ASN A 165 1.07 30.61 -15.29
N GLY A 166 1.59 29.40 -15.04
CA GLY A 166 2.84 29.17 -14.31
C GLY A 166 2.73 29.27 -12.79
N THR A 167 1.52 29.33 -12.23
CA THR A 167 1.30 29.37 -10.79
C THR A 167 1.38 27.97 -10.20
N THR A 168 2.27 27.77 -9.23
CA THR A 168 2.40 26.50 -8.51
C THR A 168 1.11 26.17 -7.75
N GLN A 169 0.60 24.97 -8.00
CA GLN A 169 -0.59 24.44 -7.38
C GLN A 169 -0.26 23.81 -6.02
N LYS A 170 -1.23 23.84 -5.11
CA LYS A 170 -1.11 23.21 -3.79
C LYS A 170 -1.07 21.69 -3.92
N GLY A 171 -0.39 21.02 -2.99
CA GLY A 171 -0.47 19.57 -2.88
C GLY A 171 -1.91 19.12 -2.64
N GLY A 172 -2.34 18.07 -3.31
CA GLY A 172 -3.73 17.62 -3.30
C GLY A 172 -4.04 16.59 -4.37
N LEU A 173 -5.32 16.23 -4.48
CA LEU A 173 -5.80 15.34 -5.55
C LEU A 173 -6.32 16.16 -6.71
N TYR A 174 -5.87 15.78 -7.89
CA TYR A 174 -6.30 16.34 -9.16
C TYR A 174 -6.92 15.23 -10.02
N THR A 175 -7.75 15.61 -11.00
CA THR A 175 -8.37 14.66 -11.93
C THR A 175 -7.81 14.86 -13.33
N ILE A 176 -7.24 13.80 -13.88
CA ILE A 176 -6.83 13.73 -15.28
C ILE A 176 -8.06 13.50 -16.15
N ASN A 177 -8.18 14.27 -17.22
CA ASN A 177 -9.18 14.09 -18.25
C ASN A 177 -8.51 14.16 -19.62
N VAL A 178 -8.47 13.04 -20.34
CA VAL A 178 -7.88 12.97 -21.67
C VAL A 178 -8.99 12.95 -22.70
N VAL A 179 -8.99 13.95 -23.58
CA VAL A 179 -9.99 14.10 -24.65
C VAL A 179 -9.31 13.82 -25.97
N ALA A 180 -9.57 12.63 -26.52
CA ALA A 180 -9.04 12.22 -27.82
C ALA A 180 -10.16 11.96 -28.83
N LYS A 181 -9.94 12.32 -30.10
CA LYS A 181 -10.89 12.08 -31.20
C LYS A 181 -10.27 11.24 -32.30
N GLY A 182 -11.02 10.33 -32.89
CA GLY A 182 -10.62 9.53 -34.05
C GLY A 182 -10.61 10.36 -35.35
N SER A 183 -10.24 9.72 -36.46
CA SER A 183 -10.27 10.33 -37.80
C SER A 183 -11.69 10.65 -38.29
N ASP A 184 -12.69 9.95 -37.76
CA ASP A 184 -14.12 10.18 -37.95
C ASP A 184 -14.70 11.30 -37.07
N GLY A 185 -13.88 11.88 -36.19
CA GLY A 185 -14.29 12.90 -35.21
C GLY A 185 -14.97 12.34 -33.95
N ALA A 186 -15.13 11.01 -33.85
CA ALA A 186 -15.72 10.36 -32.68
C ALA A 186 -14.75 10.35 -31.48
N ALA A 187 -15.26 10.37 -30.26
CA ALA A 187 -14.41 10.30 -29.07
C ALA A 187 -13.82 8.90 -28.89
N LEU A 188 -12.51 8.84 -28.61
CA LEU A 188 -11.83 7.58 -28.29
C LEU A 188 -11.94 7.27 -26.79
N ALA A 189 -12.11 5.99 -26.46
CA ALA A 189 -12.07 5.53 -25.07
C ALA A 189 -10.62 5.46 -24.58
N VAL A 190 -10.20 6.45 -23.81
CA VAL A 190 -8.84 6.54 -23.27
C VAL A 190 -8.80 5.95 -21.87
N SER A 191 -7.87 5.03 -21.61
CA SER A 191 -7.57 4.55 -20.26
C SER A 191 -6.38 5.30 -19.67
N THR A 192 -6.44 5.63 -18.39
CA THR A 192 -5.35 6.31 -17.68
C THR A 192 -4.82 5.47 -16.52
N THR A 193 -3.54 5.63 -16.24
CA THR A 193 -2.89 5.12 -15.03
C THR A 193 -2.15 6.26 -14.35
N VAL A 194 -2.05 6.22 -13.03
CA VAL A 194 -1.35 7.22 -12.23
C VAL A 194 -0.23 6.56 -11.47
N THR A 195 0.89 7.28 -11.33
CA THR A 195 2.00 6.84 -10.50
C THR A 195 2.05 7.66 -9.22
N GLY A 196 2.37 7.02 -8.10
CA GLY A 196 2.51 7.71 -6.83
C GLY A 196 3.31 6.91 -5.83
N SER A 197 4.07 7.61 -4.98
CA SER A 197 4.73 6.99 -3.83
C SER A 197 3.68 6.58 -2.80
N VAL A 198 3.78 5.33 -2.34
CA VAL A 198 2.95 4.79 -1.26
C VAL A 198 3.47 5.31 0.06
N THR A 199 2.72 6.20 0.69
CA THR A 199 3.14 6.86 1.93
C THR A 199 2.65 6.14 3.18
N LYS A 200 1.59 5.33 3.05
CA LYS A 200 0.99 4.64 4.20
C LYS A 200 0.32 3.33 3.79
N LEU A 201 0.41 2.36 4.69
CA LEU A 201 -0.41 1.16 4.70
C LEU A 201 -1.46 1.29 5.81
N SER A 202 -2.72 1.11 5.44
CA SER A 202 -3.86 1.06 6.37
C SER A 202 -4.51 -0.32 6.28
N ASN A 203 -5.09 -0.79 7.38
CA ASN A 203 -5.91 -2.00 7.39
C ASN A 203 -7.35 -1.60 7.65
N ASP A 204 -8.24 -1.88 6.70
CA ASP A 204 -9.67 -1.72 6.82
C ASP A 204 -10.34 -3.05 7.18
N ALA A 205 -11.31 -3.04 8.08
CA ALA A 205 -11.99 -4.26 8.53
C ALA A 205 -12.86 -4.92 7.43
N THR A 206 -13.19 -4.17 6.39
CA THR A 206 -14.03 -4.57 5.24
C THR A 206 -13.18 -4.87 4.02
N ASN A 207 -12.20 -4.01 3.73
CA ASN A 207 -11.40 -4.06 2.49
C ASN A 207 -10.01 -4.66 2.67
N GLY A 208 -9.62 -5.03 3.90
CA GLY A 208 -8.30 -5.60 4.18
C GLY A 208 -7.19 -4.55 4.09
N ALA A 209 -6.01 -4.96 3.61
CA ALA A 209 -4.87 -4.06 3.47
C ALA A 209 -5.09 -3.07 2.32
N THR A 210 -4.94 -1.77 2.59
CA THR A 210 -5.04 -0.68 1.60
C THR A 210 -3.78 0.18 1.62
N LEU A 211 -3.25 0.47 0.45
CA LEU A 211 -2.14 1.38 0.20
C LEU A 211 -2.67 2.79 -0.04
N GLU A 212 -2.10 3.77 0.63
CA GLU A 212 -2.39 5.18 0.42
C GLU A 212 -1.25 5.80 -0.39
N LEU A 213 -1.57 6.26 -1.61
CA LEU A 213 -0.67 7.00 -2.47
C LEU A 213 -0.91 8.49 -2.27
N GLY A 214 0.17 9.24 -2.06
CA GLY A 214 0.10 10.67 -1.86
C GLY A 214 -0.28 11.05 -0.44
N ALA A 215 0.72 11.50 0.32
CA ALA A 215 0.51 12.30 1.52
C ALA A 215 1.09 13.70 1.27
N GLY A 216 0.26 14.59 0.73
CA GLY A 216 0.51 16.03 0.84
C GLY A 216 0.06 16.55 2.21
N THR A 217 0.40 17.82 2.51
CA THR A 217 0.07 18.52 3.77
C THR A 217 -1.43 18.56 4.12
N ASP A 218 -2.32 18.34 3.15
CA ASP A 218 -3.78 18.41 3.31
C ASP A 218 -4.47 17.04 3.49
N GLY A 219 -3.71 15.93 3.55
CA GLY A 219 -4.24 14.60 3.86
C GLY A 219 -5.08 13.94 2.74
N ALA A 220 -5.13 14.55 1.55
CA ALA A 220 -5.81 14.00 0.38
C ALA A 220 -4.95 12.88 -0.25
N LYS A 221 -5.57 11.72 -0.47
CA LYS A 221 -4.90 10.45 -0.79
C LYS A 221 -5.68 9.60 -1.78
N VAL A 222 -4.96 8.82 -2.58
CA VAL A 222 -5.55 7.75 -3.39
C VAL A 222 -5.40 6.44 -2.61
N SER A 223 -6.52 5.81 -2.27
CA SER A 223 -6.52 4.52 -1.55
C SER A 223 -6.77 3.38 -2.53
N VAL A 224 -5.85 2.43 -2.59
CA VAL A 224 -5.93 1.25 -3.46
C VAL A 224 -5.62 -0.01 -2.67
N THR A 225 -6.13 -1.15 -3.11
CA THR A 225 -5.71 -2.46 -2.57
C THR A 225 -4.48 -2.99 -3.33
N PRO A 226 -3.62 -3.83 -2.74
CA PRO A 226 -2.41 -4.33 -3.40
C PRO A 226 -2.64 -5.01 -4.76
N ASP A 227 -3.81 -5.61 -4.99
CA ASP A 227 -4.22 -6.23 -6.27
C ASP A 227 -4.50 -5.21 -7.38
N GLN A 228 -4.70 -3.93 -7.04
CA GLN A 228 -4.88 -2.85 -8.01
C GLN A 228 -3.55 -2.23 -8.48
N VAL A 229 -2.43 -2.64 -7.88
CA VAL A 229 -1.10 -2.21 -8.31
C VAL A 229 -0.74 -2.92 -9.61
N LEU A 230 -0.55 -2.14 -10.68
CA LEU A 230 -0.21 -2.63 -12.01
C LEU A 230 1.30 -2.80 -12.19
N ALA A 231 2.09 -1.92 -11.58
CA ALA A 231 3.55 -1.97 -11.60
C ALA A 231 4.15 -1.34 -10.34
N VAL A 232 5.34 -1.80 -9.97
CA VAL A 232 6.17 -1.17 -8.94
C VAL A 232 7.41 -0.63 -9.62
N THR A 233 7.55 0.68 -9.63
CA THR A 233 8.79 1.33 -10.07
C THR A 233 9.62 1.57 -8.82
N ALA A 234 10.58 0.68 -8.56
CA ALA A 234 11.65 0.99 -7.62
C ALA A 234 12.36 2.23 -8.16
N ASP A 235 12.54 3.27 -7.35
CA ASP A 235 13.33 4.42 -7.74
C ASP A 235 14.79 3.98 -7.96
N THR A 236 15.10 3.55 -9.18
CA THR A 236 16.44 3.14 -9.59
C THR A 236 17.36 4.33 -9.76
N SER A 237 16.89 5.58 -9.59
CA SER A 237 17.76 6.75 -9.66
C SER A 237 18.83 6.72 -8.56
N LEU A 238 18.45 6.29 -7.35
CA LEU A 238 19.39 6.12 -6.23
C LEU A 238 20.34 4.94 -6.46
N VAL A 239 19.85 3.82 -6.99
CA VAL A 239 20.68 2.64 -7.30
C VAL A 239 21.67 2.93 -8.43
N ASN A 240 21.23 3.59 -9.49
CA ASN A 240 22.08 3.97 -10.62
C ASN A 240 23.08 5.08 -10.24
N ALA A 241 22.68 6.05 -9.41
CA ALA A 241 23.58 7.06 -8.86
C ALA A 241 24.64 6.43 -7.94
N GLN A 242 24.25 5.48 -7.07
CA GLN A 242 25.17 4.75 -6.21
C GLN A 242 26.11 3.83 -7.01
N LEU A 243 25.62 3.16 -8.05
CA LEU A 243 26.44 2.34 -8.95
C LEU A 243 27.45 3.21 -9.73
N THR A 244 27.03 4.39 -10.17
CA THR A 244 27.92 5.37 -10.83
C THR A 244 28.98 5.88 -9.87
N ALA A 245 28.60 6.21 -8.63
CA ALA A 245 29.54 6.65 -7.60
C ALA A 245 30.53 5.55 -7.19
N ALA A 246 30.06 4.30 -7.03
CA ALA A 246 30.91 3.16 -6.70
C ALA A 246 31.91 2.84 -7.83
N ASN A 247 31.48 2.90 -9.10
CA ASN A 247 32.37 2.73 -10.24
C ASN A 247 33.42 3.84 -10.32
N ALA A 248 33.07 5.09 -10.03
CA ALA A 248 34.02 6.19 -9.98
C ALA A 248 35.06 6.00 -8.86
N GLN A 249 34.65 5.54 -7.68
CA GLN A 249 35.56 5.24 -6.57
C GLN A 249 36.52 4.08 -6.90
N TYR A 250 36.02 3.02 -7.55
CA TYR A 250 36.84 1.89 -7.99
C TYR A 250 37.93 2.33 -8.99
N GLN A 251 37.58 3.17 -9.96
CA GLN A 251 38.55 3.67 -10.95
C GLN A 251 39.60 4.60 -10.32
N ALA A 252 39.21 5.43 -9.35
CA ALA A 252 40.14 6.25 -8.60
C ALA A 252 41.15 5.39 -7.79
N ALA A 253 40.69 4.31 -7.17
CA ALA A 253 41.55 3.37 -6.44
C ALA A 253 42.53 2.64 -7.37
N LEU A 254 42.07 2.21 -8.56
CA LEU A 254 42.92 1.59 -9.57
C LEU A 254 44.03 2.53 -10.05
N ALA A 255 43.69 3.80 -10.29
CA ALA A 255 44.67 4.82 -10.69
C ALA A 255 45.73 5.05 -9.60
N GLN A 256 45.33 5.12 -8.32
CA GLN A 256 46.26 5.26 -7.20
C GLN A 256 47.18 4.04 -7.05
N TYR A 257 46.64 2.83 -7.16
CA TYR A 257 47.44 1.60 -7.13
C TYR A 257 48.50 1.57 -8.24
N ASN A 258 48.12 1.91 -9.47
CA ASN A 258 49.05 1.96 -10.59
C ASN A 258 50.11 3.05 -10.42
N ALA A 259 49.76 4.21 -9.86
CA ALA A 259 50.71 5.27 -9.55
C ALA A 259 51.72 4.86 -8.48
N LEU A 260 51.28 4.17 -7.42
CA LEU A 260 52.15 3.62 -6.37
C LEU A 260 53.08 2.55 -6.92
N LYS A 261 52.57 1.62 -7.73
CA LYS A 261 53.37 0.58 -8.39
C LYS A 261 54.44 1.18 -9.32
N ALA A 262 54.10 2.25 -10.04
CA ALA A 262 55.05 2.98 -10.88
C ALA A 262 56.12 3.70 -10.04
N ALA A 263 55.73 4.29 -8.90
CA ALA A 263 56.66 4.92 -7.97
C ALA A 263 57.62 3.90 -7.32
N GLU A 264 57.13 2.73 -6.91
CA GLU A 264 57.96 1.62 -6.38
C GLU A 264 58.93 1.09 -7.44
N ALA A 265 58.48 0.92 -8.68
CA ALA A 265 59.34 0.51 -9.79
C ALA A 265 60.46 1.53 -10.01
N SER A 266 60.15 2.83 -9.96
CA SER A 266 61.14 3.90 -10.10
C SER A 266 62.16 3.91 -8.95
N ASN A 267 61.72 3.66 -7.72
CA ASN A 267 62.56 3.67 -6.52
C ASN A 267 63.51 2.46 -6.47
N ASN A 268 63.07 1.29 -6.96
CA ASN A 268 63.89 0.07 -7.02
C ASN A 268 64.94 0.11 -8.14
N SER A 269 64.69 0.84 -9.23
CA SER A 269 65.71 1.10 -10.25
C SER A 269 66.85 2.00 -9.73
N SER A 270 66.56 2.98 -8.86
CA SER A 270 67.57 3.87 -8.27
C SER A 270 68.42 3.25 -7.15
N SER A 271 67.94 2.22 -6.46
CA SER A 271 68.72 1.49 -5.43
C SER A 271 69.68 0.46 -6.03
N SER A 272 69.39 -0.07 -7.22
CA SER A 272 70.25 -1.06 -7.89
C SER A 272 71.55 -0.48 -8.49
N SER A 273 71.61 0.84 -8.76
CA SER A 273 72.80 1.50 -9.31
C SER A 273 73.93 1.77 -8.30
N THR A 274 73.70 1.59 -7.00
CA THR A 274 74.66 1.98 -5.94
C THR A 274 75.47 0.81 -5.37
N THR A 275 75.23 -0.43 -5.80
CA THR A 275 75.89 -1.64 -5.24
C THR A 275 76.95 -2.27 -6.15
N THR A 276 77.21 -1.74 -7.35
CA THR A 276 78.29 -2.25 -8.23
C THR A 276 79.37 -1.19 -8.39
N GLY A 277 80.19 -1.02 -7.35
CA GLY A 277 81.29 -0.07 -7.34
C GLY A 277 82.17 -0.21 -6.10
N GLN A 278 82.70 -1.43 -5.86
CA GLN A 278 84.01 -1.61 -5.23
C GLN A 278 85.00 -2.01 -6.32
#